data_AF-A0AAW0L3K1-F1
#
_entry.id   AF-A0AAW0L3K1-F1
#
_cell.length_a   1.000
_cell.length_b   1.000
_cell.length_c   1.000
_cell.angle_alpha   90.00
_cell.angle_beta   90.00
_cell.angle_gamma   90.00
#
_symmetry.space_group_name_H-M   'P 1'
#
loop_
_entity.id
_entity.type
_entity.pdbx_description
1 polymer ?
#
loop_
_entity_poly.entity_id
_entity_poly.type
_entity_poly.pdbx_seq_one_letter_code
_entity_poly.pdbx_strand_id
1 'polypeptide(L)'
;MEVAELGEALKVLDSTLSLIKWRLKSQSRRRLEIDIQALCTGMRPVVMIDYGGKMPELQERLCALIKLIQKECCPHFSVPYDLSMGGSKEQWAEAFLAHMLEKWERCRPAWSSLQMEQSPIFEHLKVMVIEDMIYLIHVKGLSEYVRSSLSLEAPLLFVDLEHDPPKMITQAENSPVGMQLISIQKFFSTLFPQDGIKDDLLSCHRTESMGDATSSTHELVTSQASEFIDLSSCMHDTLVTVPTLNG
;
A
#
# COMPACT_ATOMS: atom_id res chain seq x y z
N MET A 1 7.52 -3.74 16.58
CA MET A 1 6.09 -3.86 16.87
C MET A 1 5.94 -4.64 18.15
N GLU A 2 5.29 -4.02 19.13
CA GLU A 2 5.03 -4.67 20.41
C GLU A 2 3.80 -5.60 20.29
N VAL A 3 3.80 -6.69 21.07
CA VAL A 3 2.69 -7.68 21.06
C VAL A 3 1.35 -7.03 21.43
N ALA A 4 1.38 -5.97 22.24
CA ALA A 4 0.20 -5.22 22.66
C ALA A 4 -0.46 -4.46 21.48
N GLU A 5 0.34 -3.77 20.66
CA GLU A 5 -0.16 -3.01 19.49
C GLU A 5 -0.86 -3.92 18.49
N LEU A 6 -0.28 -5.10 18.23
CA LEU A 6 -0.87 -6.09 17.34
C LEU A 6 -2.20 -6.64 17.89
N GLY A 7 -2.27 -6.84 19.21
CA GLY A 7 -3.50 -7.28 19.87
C GLY A 7 -4.64 -6.26 19.77
N GLU A 8 -4.34 -4.97 19.79
CA GLU A 8 -5.33 -3.90 19.57
C GLU A 8 -5.74 -3.80 18.10
N ALA A 9 -4.80 -3.89 17.18
CA ALA A 9 -5.04 -3.93 15.75
C ALA A 9 -6.01 -5.05 15.34
N LEU A 10 -5.87 -6.24 15.93
CA LEU A 10 -6.78 -7.37 15.70
C LEU A 10 -8.20 -7.11 16.22
N LYS A 11 -8.36 -6.38 17.33
CA LYS A 11 -9.69 -5.97 17.84
C LYS A 11 -10.37 -4.99 16.89
N VAL A 12 -9.62 -4.07 16.28
CA VAL A 12 -10.14 -3.14 15.26
C VAL A 12 -10.60 -3.92 14.03
N LEU A 13 -9.80 -4.88 13.56
CA LEU A 13 -10.17 -5.78 12.45
C LEU A 13 -11.47 -6.53 12.75
N ASP A 14 -11.59 -7.16 13.91
CA ASP A 14 -12.78 -7.92 14.32
C ASP A 14 -14.05 -7.05 14.39
N SER A 15 -13.90 -5.84 14.93
CA SER A 15 -14.97 -4.86 15.01
C SER A 15 -15.41 -4.41 13.61
N THR A 16 -14.46 -4.16 12.72
CA THR A 16 -14.72 -3.71 11.35
C THR A 16 -15.36 -4.79 10.48
N LEU A 17 -14.91 -6.05 10.60
CA LEU A 17 -15.54 -7.19 9.93
C LEU A 17 -17.02 -7.33 10.30
N SER A 18 -17.37 -7.00 11.55
CA SER A 18 -18.75 -7.01 12.02
C SER A 18 -19.59 -5.89 11.38
N LEU A 19 -18.99 -4.72 11.09
CA LEU A 19 -19.66 -3.57 10.47
C LEU A 19 -19.98 -3.80 8.98
N ILE A 20 -19.07 -4.42 8.23
CA ILE A 20 -19.22 -4.64 6.78
C ILE A 20 -20.23 -5.76 6.47
N LYS A 21 -20.71 -6.48 7.49
CA LYS A 21 -21.63 -7.62 7.38
C LYS A 21 -21.14 -8.67 6.38
N TRP A 22 -19.83 -8.80 6.23
CA TRP A 22 -19.23 -9.78 5.34
C TRP A 22 -19.41 -11.18 5.95
N ARG A 23 -20.27 -11.99 5.32
CA ARG A 23 -20.51 -13.39 5.71
C ARG A 23 -19.37 -14.32 5.29
N LEU A 24 -18.22 -14.22 5.98
CA LEU A 24 -17.12 -15.17 5.85
C LEU A 24 -17.38 -16.44 6.68
N LYS A 25 -16.97 -17.61 6.17
CA LYS A 25 -16.88 -18.83 6.98
C LYS A 25 -15.83 -18.63 8.07
N SER A 26 -15.99 -19.32 9.20
CA SER A 26 -15.05 -19.22 10.33
C SER A 26 -13.59 -19.51 9.93
N GLN A 27 -13.37 -20.48 9.04
CA GLN A 27 -12.05 -20.79 8.49
C GLN A 27 -11.48 -19.63 7.66
N SER A 28 -12.25 -19.09 6.71
CA SER A 28 -11.83 -17.97 5.86
C SER A 28 -11.56 -16.70 6.68
N ARG A 29 -12.37 -16.45 7.72
CA ARG A 29 -12.16 -15.32 8.64
C ARG A 29 -10.84 -15.44 9.40
N ARG A 30 -10.59 -16.59 10.03
CA ARG A 30 -9.30 -16.84 10.71
C ARG A 30 -8.12 -16.71 9.75
N ARG A 31 -8.30 -17.16 8.50
CA ARG A 31 -7.26 -17.05 7.47
C ARG A 31 -6.97 -15.59 7.12
N LEU A 32 -8.01 -14.77 6.92
CA LEU A 32 -7.87 -13.32 6.70
C LEU A 32 -7.13 -12.63 7.86
N GLU A 33 -7.47 -12.95 9.11
CA GLU A 33 -6.79 -12.43 10.31
C GLU A 33 -5.29 -12.78 10.31
N ILE A 34 -4.96 -14.05 10.04
CA ILE A 34 -3.57 -14.53 9.94
C ILE A 34 -2.80 -13.83 8.82
N ASP A 35 -3.44 -13.67 7.65
CA ASP A 35 -2.78 -13.07 6.50
C ASP A 35 -2.56 -11.57 6.68
N ILE A 36 -3.52 -10.84 7.27
CA ILE A 36 -3.34 -9.45 7.70
C ILE A 36 -2.22 -9.34 8.75
N GLN A 37 -2.22 -10.22 9.75
CA GLN A 37 -1.16 -10.26 10.76
C GLN A 37 0.22 -10.48 10.12
N ALA A 38 0.33 -11.41 9.16
CA ALA A 38 1.58 -11.68 8.46
C ALA A 38 2.07 -10.48 7.63
N LEU A 39 1.15 -9.73 7.03
CA LEU A 39 1.46 -8.50 6.31
C LEU A 39 1.96 -7.40 7.27
N CYS A 40 1.20 -7.15 8.33
CA CYS A 40 1.48 -6.10 9.32
C CYS A 40 2.75 -6.35 10.15
N THR A 41 3.11 -7.61 10.36
CA THR A 41 4.36 -8.00 11.05
C THR A 41 5.58 -7.97 10.12
N GLY A 42 5.39 -7.77 8.82
CA GLY A 42 6.45 -7.90 7.81
C GLY A 42 6.89 -9.35 7.55
N MET A 43 6.19 -10.36 8.08
CA MET A 43 6.47 -11.77 7.78
C MET A 43 6.21 -12.10 6.31
N ARG A 44 5.26 -11.41 5.67
CA ARG A 44 4.96 -11.53 4.24
C ARG A 44 4.71 -10.12 3.67
N PRO A 45 5.24 -9.78 2.48
CA PRO A 45 4.91 -8.52 1.81
C PRO A 45 3.64 -8.60 0.95
N VAL A 46 3.24 -9.80 0.53
CA VAL A 46 2.09 -10.08 -0.33
C VAL A 46 1.44 -11.41 0.04
N VAL A 47 0.10 -11.46 -0.03
CA VAL A 47 -0.70 -12.66 0.14
C VAL A 47 -1.80 -12.71 -0.93
N MET A 48 -1.85 -13.80 -1.68
CA MET A 48 -2.95 -14.08 -2.61
C MET A 48 -4.20 -14.55 -1.85
N ILE A 49 -5.37 -14.05 -2.22
CA ILE A 49 -6.61 -14.22 -1.48
C ILE A 49 -7.55 -15.19 -2.19
N ASP A 50 -7.91 -16.28 -1.49
CA ASP A 50 -8.90 -17.27 -1.92
C ASP A 50 -9.88 -17.62 -0.81
N TYR A 51 -10.55 -16.61 -0.28
CA TYR A 51 -11.53 -16.80 0.79
C TYR A 51 -12.91 -17.25 0.28
N GLY A 52 -13.00 -17.54 -1.03
CA GLY A 52 -14.25 -17.72 -1.75
C GLY A 52 -15.01 -16.41 -1.93
N GLY A 53 -15.72 -16.30 -3.05
CA GLY A 53 -16.44 -15.09 -3.43
C GLY A 53 -16.57 -15.01 -4.94
N LYS A 54 -17.47 -14.14 -5.41
CA LYS A 54 -17.49 -13.76 -6.81
C LYS A 54 -16.69 -12.46 -6.95
N MET A 55 -15.98 -12.34 -8.07
CA MET A 55 -15.46 -11.06 -8.54
C MET A 55 -16.61 -10.29 -9.21
N PRO A 56 -16.74 -8.97 -9.00
CA PRO A 56 -15.85 -8.07 -8.25
C PRO A 56 -16.18 -7.92 -6.75
N GLU A 57 -17.20 -8.60 -6.23
CA GLU A 57 -17.71 -8.33 -4.88
C GLU A 57 -16.69 -8.62 -3.77
N LEU A 58 -15.78 -9.59 -3.99
CA LEU A 58 -14.68 -9.87 -3.06
C LEU A 58 -13.71 -8.69 -2.95
N GLN A 59 -13.32 -8.10 -4.07
CA GLN A 59 -12.45 -6.93 -4.13
C GLN A 59 -13.10 -5.75 -3.41
N GLU A 60 -14.37 -5.44 -3.69
CA GLU A 60 -15.08 -4.34 -3.06
C GLU A 60 -15.15 -4.48 -1.52
N ARG A 61 -15.41 -5.69 -1.03
CA ARG A 61 -15.44 -5.98 0.41
C ARG A 61 -14.08 -5.84 1.07
N LEU A 62 -13.01 -6.28 0.41
CA LEU A 62 -11.64 -6.11 0.90
C LEU A 62 -11.25 -4.62 0.92
N CYS A 63 -11.55 -3.88 -0.15
CA CYS A 63 -11.30 -2.44 -0.19
C CYS A 63 -12.08 -1.71 0.90
N ALA A 64 -13.36 -2.04 1.11
CA ALA A 64 -14.17 -1.46 2.20
C ALA A 64 -13.59 -1.79 3.59
N LEU A 65 -13.06 -3.00 3.76
CA LEU A 65 -12.41 -3.43 5.00
C LEU A 65 -11.15 -2.61 5.28
N ILE A 66 -10.24 -2.52 4.32
CA ILE A 66 -8.99 -1.75 4.46
C ILE A 66 -9.30 -0.28 4.74
N LYS A 67 -10.23 0.33 3.99
CA LYS A 67 -10.71 1.71 4.20
C LYS A 67 -11.17 1.96 5.63
N LEU A 68 -12.03 1.08 6.15
CA LEU A 68 -12.60 1.26 7.47
C LEU A 68 -11.56 1.05 8.57
N ILE A 69 -10.70 0.04 8.45
CA ILE A 69 -9.63 -0.20 9.41
C ILE A 69 -8.65 0.97 9.45
N GLN A 70 -8.24 1.50 8.29
CA GLN A 70 -7.37 2.66 8.20
C GLN A 70 -8.02 3.91 8.82
N LYS A 71 -9.32 4.11 8.60
CA LYS A 71 -10.07 5.21 9.21
C LYS A 71 -10.16 5.10 10.73
N GLU A 72 -10.42 3.90 11.26
CA GLU A 72 -10.50 3.65 12.71
C GLU A 72 -9.12 3.73 13.38
N CYS A 73 -8.05 3.37 12.67
CA CYS A 73 -6.67 3.46 13.18
C CYS A 73 -6.03 4.85 13.02
N CYS A 74 -6.58 5.70 12.15
CA CYS A 74 -6.17 7.09 11.98
C CYS A 74 -7.31 8.07 12.34
N PRO A 75 -7.72 8.23 13.61
CA PRO A 75 -8.46 9.42 14.01
C PRO A 75 -7.53 10.65 13.96
N HIS A 76 -7.22 11.08 12.75
CA HIS A 76 -6.75 12.43 12.50
C HIS A 76 -7.86 13.37 12.93
N PHE A 77 -7.63 14.13 14.00
CA PHE A 77 -8.42 15.33 14.28
C PHE A 77 -8.01 16.40 13.26
N SER A 78 -8.40 16.23 12.00
CA SER A 78 -8.15 17.23 10.96
C SER A 78 -9.20 18.33 11.07
N VAL A 79 -8.85 19.41 11.77
CA VAL A 79 -9.52 20.69 11.56
C VAL A 79 -9.09 21.20 10.18
N PRO A 80 -10.01 21.52 9.25
CA PRO A 80 -9.64 22.04 7.94
C PRO A 80 -8.72 23.26 8.10
N TYR A 81 -7.56 23.23 7.44
CA TYR A 81 -6.51 24.25 7.54
C TYR A 81 -7.06 25.68 7.30
N ASP A 82 -7.99 25.80 6.35
CA ASP A 82 -8.63 27.08 5.99
C ASP A 82 -9.61 27.61 7.05
N LEU A 83 -10.16 26.74 7.91
CA LEU A 83 -11.02 27.13 9.03
C LEU A 83 -10.23 27.40 10.32
N SER A 84 -8.97 26.93 10.42
CA SER A 84 -8.11 27.09 11.61
C SER A 84 -7.17 28.29 11.53
N MET A 85 -6.92 28.84 10.35
CA MET A 85 -5.92 29.91 10.13
C MET A 85 -6.53 31.27 9.73
N GLY A 86 -7.86 31.37 9.66
CA GLY A 86 -8.58 32.65 9.48
C GLY A 86 -8.40 33.55 10.71
N GLY A 87 -7.25 34.23 10.80
CA GLY A 87 -6.83 35.01 11.97
C GLY A 87 -5.46 34.64 12.54
N SER A 88 -4.67 33.77 11.89
CA SER A 88 -3.38 33.29 12.41
C SER A 88 -2.31 34.37 12.62
N LYS A 89 -2.54 35.59 12.10
CA LYS A 89 -1.68 36.77 12.28
C LYS A 89 -2.19 37.71 13.38
N GLU A 90 -3.32 37.36 14.02
CA GLU A 90 -3.87 38.14 15.11
C GLU A 90 -3.19 37.74 16.41
N GLN A 91 -2.79 38.74 17.21
CA GLN A 91 -1.98 38.52 18.41
C GLN A 91 -2.64 37.57 19.42
N TRP A 92 -3.97 37.54 19.47
CA TRP A 92 -4.69 36.62 20.35
C TRP A 92 -4.60 35.17 19.89
N ALA A 93 -4.54 34.91 18.58
CA ALA A 93 -4.42 33.57 18.01
C ALA A 93 -3.01 33.01 18.21
N GLU A 94 -1.97 33.82 18.01
CA GLU A 94 -0.59 33.47 18.35
C GLU A 94 -0.42 33.20 19.84
N ALA A 95 -0.96 34.08 20.70
CA ALA A 95 -0.92 33.91 22.15
C ALA A 95 -1.70 32.66 22.60
N PHE A 96 -2.84 32.37 21.97
CA PHE A 96 -3.63 31.17 22.24
C PHE A 96 -2.88 29.90 21.83
N LEU A 97 -2.27 29.86 20.64
CA LEU A 97 -1.48 28.72 20.17
C LEU A 97 -0.23 28.51 21.04
N ALA A 98 0.48 29.59 21.40
CA ALA A 98 1.61 29.51 22.32
C ALA A 98 1.18 28.95 23.68
N HIS A 99 0.03 29.38 24.20
CA HIS A 99 -0.52 28.86 25.45
C HIS A 99 -0.95 27.39 25.35
N MET A 100 -1.53 26.97 24.21
CA MET A 100 -1.90 25.58 23.95
C MET A 100 -0.67 24.69 23.82
N LEU A 101 0.39 25.15 23.14
CA LEU A 101 1.67 24.45 23.03
C LEU A 101 2.36 24.34 24.39
N GLU A 102 2.38 25.41 25.19
CA GLU A 102 2.93 25.38 26.55
C GLU A 102 2.16 24.40 27.45
N LYS A 103 0.82 24.40 27.37
CA LYS A 103 -0.03 23.42 28.05
C LYS A 103 0.23 22.01 27.56
N TRP A 104 0.40 21.82 26.26
CA TRP A 104 0.73 20.53 25.66
C TRP A 104 2.07 20.02 26.18
N GLU A 105 3.11 20.86 26.23
CA GLU A 105 4.42 20.51 26.79
C GLU A 105 4.33 20.14 28.28
N ARG A 106 3.58 20.91 29.05
CA ARG A 106 3.39 20.69 30.48
C ARG A 106 2.60 19.42 30.79
N CYS A 107 1.66 19.07 29.92
CA CYS A 107 0.85 17.87 30.03
C CYS A 107 1.41 16.71 29.21
N ARG A 108 2.52 16.90 28.47
CA ARG A 108 3.18 15.89 27.63
C ARG A 108 3.40 14.58 28.38
N PRO A 109 3.83 14.54 29.67
CA PRO A 109 4.02 13.27 30.39
C PRO A 109 2.71 12.54 30.73
N ALA A 110 1.61 13.28 30.94
CA ALA A 110 0.28 12.71 31.20
C ALA A 110 -0.42 12.29 29.90
N TRP A 111 -0.07 12.94 28.80
CA TRP A 111 -0.53 12.60 27.45
C TRP A 111 0.35 11.56 26.77
N SER A 112 1.60 11.35 27.20
CA SER A 112 2.43 10.23 26.76
C SER A 112 1.95 8.91 27.35
N SER A 113 1.35 8.90 28.55
CA SER A 113 0.58 7.75 29.04
C SER A 113 -0.75 7.53 28.30
N LEU A 114 -1.20 8.53 27.54
CA LEU A 114 -2.37 8.53 26.66
C LEU A 114 -1.96 8.58 25.18
N GLN A 115 -0.68 8.36 24.86
CA GLN A 115 -0.29 7.97 23.52
C GLN A 115 -0.93 6.59 23.32
N MET A 116 -2.16 6.61 22.81
CA MET A 116 -2.43 5.82 21.64
C MET A 116 -1.31 6.18 20.66
N GLU A 117 -0.19 5.46 20.73
CA GLU A 117 0.59 5.23 19.53
C GLU A 117 -0.39 4.57 18.58
N GLN A 118 -1.09 5.41 17.81
CA GLN A 118 -1.84 4.97 16.65
C GLN A 118 -0.78 4.44 15.72
N SER A 119 -0.48 3.17 15.88
CA SER A 119 0.46 2.50 15.03
C SER A 119 -0.24 2.46 13.67
N PRO A 120 0.36 3.07 12.63
CA PRO A 120 -0.22 3.07 11.29
C PRO A 120 -0.01 1.69 10.62
N ILE A 121 -0.23 0.62 11.38
CA ILE A 121 0.00 -0.78 11.02
C ILE A 121 -0.75 -1.11 9.73
N PHE A 122 -1.94 -0.53 9.56
CA PHE A 122 -2.78 -0.75 8.40
C PHE A 122 -2.62 0.31 7.31
N GLU A 123 -1.89 1.42 7.55
CA GLU A 123 -1.69 2.52 6.58
C GLU A 123 -1.10 1.98 5.27
N HIS A 124 -0.21 1.00 5.39
CA HIS A 124 0.51 0.43 4.26
C HIS A 124 -0.21 -0.75 3.61
N LEU A 125 -1.38 -1.17 4.11
CA LEU A 125 -2.13 -2.25 3.49
C LEU A 125 -2.92 -1.75 2.28
N LYS A 126 -2.85 -2.50 1.18
CA LYS A 126 -3.66 -2.26 -0.03
C LYS A 126 -4.16 -3.57 -0.63
N VAL A 127 -5.24 -3.46 -1.39
CA VAL A 127 -5.73 -4.51 -2.27
C VAL A 127 -5.08 -4.34 -3.63
N MET A 128 -4.49 -5.39 -4.17
CA MET A 128 -3.90 -5.41 -5.51
C MET A 128 -4.59 -6.48 -6.35
N VAL A 129 -4.90 -6.18 -7.60
CA VAL A 129 -5.47 -7.15 -8.55
C VAL A 129 -4.53 -7.32 -9.74
N ILE A 130 -4.36 -8.57 -10.16
CA ILE A 130 -3.67 -8.94 -11.39
C ILE A 130 -4.58 -9.94 -12.10
N GLU A 131 -5.14 -9.56 -13.24
CA GLU A 131 -6.12 -10.35 -13.98
C GLU A 131 -7.35 -10.70 -13.11
N ASP A 132 -7.56 -11.98 -12.81
CA ASP A 132 -8.63 -12.48 -11.94
C ASP A 132 -8.18 -12.77 -10.50
N MET A 133 -6.93 -12.47 -10.17
CA MET A 133 -6.33 -12.75 -8.87
C MET A 133 -6.32 -11.51 -7.97
N ILE A 134 -6.77 -11.67 -6.73
CA ILE A 134 -6.68 -10.63 -5.71
C ILE A 134 -5.56 -10.93 -4.73
N TYR A 135 -4.82 -9.90 -4.37
CA TYR A 135 -3.77 -9.91 -3.38
C TYR A 135 -4.03 -8.84 -2.30
N LEU A 136 -3.71 -9.17 -1.05
CA LEU A 136 -3.45 -8.17 -0.03
C LEU A 136 -1.94 -7.94 0.03
N ILE A 137 -1.53 -6.68 0.03
CA ILE A 137 -0.12 -6.29 0.03
C ILE A 137 0.17 -5.33 1.18
N HIS A 138 1.39 -5.39 1.70
CA HIS A 138 1.98 -4.33 2.49
C HIS A 138 2.90 -3.53 1.58
N VAL A 139 2.48 -2.35 1.15
CA VAL A 139 3.14 -1.55 0.11
C VAL A 139 4.63 -1.33 0.38
N LYS A 140 4.98 -0.98 1.63
CA LYS A 140 6.38 -0.79 2.02
C LYS A 140 7.22 -2.08 2.02
N GLY A 141 6.70 -3.17 2.58
CA GLY A 141 7.40 -4.46 2.54
C GLY A 141 7.56 -4.99 1.11
N LEU A 142 6.54 -4.77 0.26
CA LEU A 142 6.62 -5.14 -1.15
C LEU A 142 7.60 -4.26 -1.91
N SER A 143 7.66 -2.95 -1.66
CA SER A 143 8.62 -2.06 -2.32
C SER A 143 10.06 -2.39 -1.93
N GLU A 144 10.32 -2.75 -0.67
CA GLU A 144 11.63 -3.24 -0.22
C GLU A 144 12.04 -4.53 -0.96
N TYR A 145 11.10 -5.45 -1.18
CA TYR A 145 11.36 -6.67 -1.96
C TYR A 145 11.61 -6.39 -3.44
N VAL A 146 10.78 -5.54 -4.06
CA VAL A 146 10.96 -5.09 -5.45
C VAL A 146 12.33 -4.45 -5.61
N ARG A 147 12.77 -3.62 -4.66
CA ARG A 147 14.12 -3.07 -4.65
C ARG A 147 15.19 -4.18 -4.57
N SER A 148 15.15 -5.04 -3.56
CA SER A 148 16.21 -6.05 -3.40
C SER A 148 16.27 -7.10 -4.53
N SER A 149 15.14 -7.37 -5.19
CA SER A 149 15.01 -8.48 -6.13
C SER A 149 14.87 -8.07 -7.60
N LEU A 150 14.23 -6.94 -7.90
CA LEU A 150 13.94 -6.50 -9.27
C LEU A 150 14.82 -5.33 -9.73
N SER A 151 15.41 -4.55 -8.81
CA SER A 151 16.26 -3.40 -9.17
C SER A 151 17.72 -3.77 -9.47
N LEU A 152 17.95 -4.90 -10.15
CA LEU A 152 19.23 -5.30 -10.76
C LEU A 152 20.39 -5.66 -9.81
N GLU A 153 20.22 -5.63 -8.48
CA GLU A 153 21.28 -6.02 -7.53
C GLU A 153 21.54 -7.54 -7.48
N ALA A 154 20.55 -8.35 -7.88
CA ALA A 154 20.67 -9.81 -7.95
C ALA A 154 20.52 -10.31 -9.41
N PRO A 155 21.46 -11.13 -9.94
CA PRO A 155 21.31 -11.74 -11.25
C PRO A 155 20.16 -12.75 -11.22
N LEU A 156 19.16 -12.55 -12.08
CA LEU A 156 18.05 -13.50 -12.25
C LEU A 156 18.53 -14.71 -13.07
N LEU A 157 18.33 -15.90 -12.52
CA LEU A 157 18.57 -17.16 -13.23
C LEU A 157 17.24 -17.70 -13.76
N PHE A 158 17.22 -17.94 -15.06
CA PHE A 158 16.04 -18.47 -15.74
C PHE A 158 16.25 -19.96 -16.01
N VAL A 159 15.20 -20.75 -15.79
CA VAL A 159 15.22 -22.19 -16.01
C VAL A 159 14.08 -22.55 -16.96
N ASP A 160 14.43 -23.23 -18.03
CA ASP A 160 13.51 -23.86 -18.96
C ASP A 160 13.03 -25.19 -18.37
N LEU A 161 11.75 -25.24 -18.02
CA LEU A 161 11.08 -26.40 -17.43
C LEU A 161 10.50 -27.36 -18.48
N GLU A 162 10.52 -27.03 -19.77
CA GLU A 162 10.04 -27.92 -20.84
C GLU A 162 11.03 -29.06 -21.11
N HIS A 163 12.27 -28.90 -20.65
CA HIS A 163 13.32 -29.90 -20.77
C HIS A 163 13.46 -30.75 -19.50
N ASP A 164 13.75 -32.04 -19.68
CA ASP A 164 14.13 -32.96 -18.59
C ASP A 164 15.57 -33.48 -18.81
N PRO A 165 16.56 -33.11 -17.96
CA PRO A 165 16.43 -32.22 -16.81
C PRO A 165 16.24 -30.75 -17.22
N PRO A 166 15.66 -29.91 -16.34
CA PRO A 166 15.51 -28.48 -16.59
C PRO A 166 16.83 -27.80 -16.95
N LYS A 167 16.80 -26.89 -17.93
CA LYS A 167 18.01 -26.23 -18.45
C LYS A 167 18.05 -24.76 -18.05
N MET A 168 19.22 -24.26 -17.64
CA MET A 168 19.39 -22.82 -17.42
C MET A 168 19.40 -22.07 -18.75
N ILE A 169 18.65 -20.97 -18.83
CA ILE A 169 18.66 -20.04 -19.94
C ILE A 169 19.76 -19.01 -19.67
N THR A 170 20.81 -19.03 -20.49
CA THR A 170 21.98 -18.15 -20.34
C THR A 170 21.79 -16.74 -20.91
N GLN A 171 20.74 -16.53 -21.74
CA GLN A 171 20.45 -15.26 -22.42
C GLN A 171 18.94 -14.97 -22.40
N ALA A 172 18.35 -14.82 -21.22
CA ALA A 172 16.91 -14.57 -21.09
C ALA A 172 16.47 -13.26 -21.79
N GLU A 173 17.35 -12.25 -21.83
CA GLU A 173 17.14 -10.98 -22.54
C GLU A 173 16.93 -11.14 -24.06
N ASN A 174 17.39 -12.25 -24.64
CA ASN A 174 17.25 -12.53 -26.07
C ASN A 174 15.99 -13.34 -26.40
N SER A 175 15.25 -13.79 -25.37
CA SER A 175 13.96 -14.47 -25.56
C SER A 175 12.82 -13.46 -25.52
N PRO A 176 11.78 -13.60 -26.37
CA PRO A 176 10.63 -12.70 -26.38
C PRO A 176 9.89 -12.70 -25.04
N VAL A 177 9.77 -13.86 -24.38
CA VAL A 177 9.13 -13.99 -23.05
C VAL A 177 9.96 -13.32 -21.97
N GLY A 178 11.29 -13.47 -22.00
CA GLY A 178 12.18 -12.80 -21.05
C GLY A 178 12.15 -11.27 -21.18
N MET A 179 12.07 -10.74 -22.40
CA MET A 179 11.89 -9.29 -22.61
C MET A 179 10.55 -8.78 -22.05
N GLN A 180 9.47 -9.54 -22.20
CA GLN A 180 8.17 -9.20 -21.62
C GLN A 180 8.24 -9.20 -20.09
N LEU A 181 8.85 -10.22 -19.48
CA LEU A 181 9.04 -10.29 -18.04
C LEU A 181 9.84 -9.10 -17.50
N ILE A 182 10.95 -8.74 -18.16
CA ILE A 182 11.76 -7.57 -17.77
C ILE A 182 10.92 -6.28 -17.86
N SER A 183 10.07 -6.16 -18.88
CA SER A 183 9.18 -5.00 -19.05
C SER A 183 8.15 -4.91 -17.93
N ILE A 184 7.55 -6.05 -17.55
CA ILE A 184 6.63 -6.15 -16.40
C ILE A 184 7.36 -5.78 -15.10
N GLN A 185 8.57 -6.31 -14.85
CA GLN A 185 9.35 -5.99 -13.64
C GLN A 185 9.68 -4.49 -13.54
N LYS A 186 10.02 -3.85 -14.66
CA LYS A 186 10.24 -2.41 -14.73
C LYS A 186 8.97 -1.63 -14.40
N PHE A 187 7.83 -2.06 -14.94
CA PHE A 187 6.52 -1.46 -14.62
C PHE A 187 6.16 -1.61 -13.14
N PHE A 188 6.39 -2.78 -12.53
CA PHE A 188 6.22 -2.95 -11.08
C PHE A 188 7.11 -1.98 -10.28
N SER A 189 8.35 -1.77 -10.73
CA SER A 189 9.28 -0.86 -10.06
C SER A 189 8.82 0.60 -10.12
N THR A 190 8.06 1.02 -11.14
CA THR A 190 7.53 2.40 -11.20
C THR A 190 6.34 2.63 -10.27
N LEU A 191 5.60 1.58 -9.90
CA LEU A 191 4.43 1.68 -9.00
C LEU A 191 4.78 1.63 -7.52
N PHE A 192 5.96 1.11 -7.21
CA PHE A 192 6.48 1.03 -5.85
C PHE A 192 7.81 1.81 -5.75
N PRO A 193 7.78 3.14 -5.95
CA PRO A 193 8.99 3.95 -5.94
C PRO A 193 9.65 3.94 -4.55
N GLN A 194 10.96 4.14 -4.54
CA GLN A 194 11.77 4.25 -3.34
C GLN A 194 11.32 5.45 -2.50
N ASP A 195 10.81 5.21 -1.29
CA ASP A 195 10.55 6.30 -0.34
C ASP A 195 11.89 6.85 0.16
N GLY A 196 12.20 8.10 -0.23
CA GLY A 196 13.08 9.02 0.50
C GLY A 196 14.59 8.82 0.37
N ILE A 197 15.18 9.13 -0.79
CA ILE A 197 16.40 9.97 -0.74
C ILE A 197 15.89 11.40 -0.62
N LYS A 198 16.16 12.04 0.52
CA LYS A 198 16.01 13.48 0.69
C LYS A 198 16.81 14.20 -0.39
N ASP A 199 16.11 14.84 -1.33
CA ASP A 199 16.55 16.11 -1.89
C ASP A 199 15.58 17.18 -1.38
N ASP A 200 15.91 17.71 -0.19
CA ASP A 200 15.37 18.98 0.28
C ASP A 200 15.71 20.08 -0.76
N LEU A 201 14.79 21.03 -0.97
CA LEU A 201 15.02 22.38 -1.55
C LEU A 201 14.90 22.63 -3.07
N LEU A 202 13.80 22.31 -3.76
CA LEU A 202 13.36 23.11 -4.94
C LEU A 202 11.86 22.86 -5.19
N SER A 203 10.96 23.82 -5.39
CA SER A 203 10.94 25.26 -5.26
C SER A 203 9.50 25.63 -5.61
N CYS A 204 8.78 26.26 -4.68
CA CYS A 204 7.50 26.90 -4.95
C CYS A 204 7.69 28.05 -5.93
N HIS A 205 7.59 27.80 -7.24
CA HIS A 205 7.39 28.88 -8.20
C HIS A 205 6.28 28.56 -9.19
N ARG A 206 5.12 29.16 -8.85
CA ARG A 206 4.08 29.60 -9.75
C ARG A 206 4.66 30.15 -11.05
N THR A 207 4.26 29.61 -12.19
CA THR A 207 4.17 30.39 -13.43
C THR A 207 2.97 29.86 -14.23
N GLU A 208 1.98 30.73 -14.39
CA GLU A 208 0.85 30.54 -15.30
C GLU A 208 1.37 30.58 -16.75
N SER A 209 0.98 29.61 -17.58
CA SER A 209 1.02 29.75 -19.03
C SER A 209 -0.02 28.84 -19.68
N MET A 210 -1.04 29.45 -20.28
CA MET A 210 -1.94 28.81 -21.26
C MET A 210 -1.14 28.37 -22.49
N GLY A 211 -1.47 27.20 -23.05
CA GLY A 211 -0.90 26.73 -24.30
C GLY A 211 -1.32 25.29 -24.63
N ASP A 212 -2.32 25.18 -25.48
CA ASP A 212 -2.95 23.99 -26.04
C ASP A 212 -1.95 23.08 -26.81
N ALA A 213 -1.93 21.76 -26.53
CA ALA A 213 -1.54 20.71 -27.48
C ALA A 213 -1.74 19.31 -26.86
N THR A 214 -2.59 18.53 -27.51
CA THR A 214 -2.87 17.11 -27.27
C THR A 214 -1.61 16.23 -27.16
N SER A 215 -1.38 15.63 -26.00
CA SER A 215 -0.62 14.37 -25.90
C SER A 215 -1.29 13.47 -24.86
N SER A 216 -1.83 12.34 -25.32
CA SER A 216 -2.45 11.31 -24.48
C SER A 216 -1.36 10.52 -23.77
N THR A 217 -0.82 11.07 -22.70
CA THR A 217 -0.07 10.29 -21.72
C THR A 217 -1.03 10.10 -20.57
N HIS A 218 -1.48 8.87 -20.34
CA HIS A 218 -2.29 8.54 -19.16
C HIS A 218 -1.52 9.00 -17.93
N GLU A 219 -1.94 10.15 -17.38
CA GLU A 219 -1.49 10.70 -16.11
C GLU A 219 -1.92 9.72 -15.02
N LEU A 220 -1.10 8.71 -14.76
CA LEU A 220 -1.21 7.89 -13.57
C LEU A 220 -0.59 8.70 -12.43
N VAL A 221 -1.31 9.75 -12.04
CA VAL A 221 -1.14 10.34 -10.72
C VAL A 221 -1.56 9.25 -9.74
N THR A 222 -0.60 8.46 -9.28
CA THR A 222 -0.76 7.62 -8.09
C THR A 222 -1.01 8.55 -6.92
N SER A 223 -2.25 9.02 -6.81
CA SER A 223 -2.79 9.53 -5.57
C SER A 223 -2.59 8.41 -4.56
N GLN A 224 -1.68 8.61 -3.62
CA GLN A 224 -1.36 7.67 -2.55
C GLN A 224 -2.61 7.25 -1.73
N ALA A 225 -3.75 7.93 -1.95
CA ALA A 225 -5.07 7.70 -1.38
C ALA A 225 -5.87 6.51 -1.95
N SER A 226 -5.47 5.84 -3.05
CA SER A 226 -6.19 4.63 -3.48
C SER A 226 -5.76 3.41 -2.66
N GLU A 227 -6.69 2.77 -1.96
CA GLU A 227 -6.53 1.50 -1.24
C GLU A 227 -6.49 0.29 -2.20
N PHE A 228 -6.59 0.57 -3.51
CA PHE A 228 -6.68 -0.40 -4.59
C PHE A 228 -5.62 -0.14 -5.67
N ILE A 229 -4.97 -1.20 -6.14
CA ILE A 229 -4.02 -1.19 -7.25
C ILE A 229 -4.48 -2.24 -8.27
N ASP A 230 -4.68 -1.83 -9.53
CA ASP A 230 -4.98 -2.74 -10.63
C ASP A 230 -3.77 -2.82 -11.57
N LEU A 231 -3.25 -4.03 -11.76
CA LEU A 231 -2.13 -4.33 -12.65
C LEU A 231 -2.55 -5.22 -13.81
N SER A 232 -3.84 -5.49 -14.00
CA SER A 232 -4.32 -6.40 -15.05
C SER A 232 -3.91 -5.96 -16.45
N SER A 233 -3.72 -4.65 -16.67
CA SER A 233 -3.24 -4.11 -17.94
C SER A 233 -1.78 -4.45 -18.23
N CYS A 234 -0.94 -4.73 -17.21
CA CYS A 234 0.48 -5.06 -17.44
C CYS A 234 0.68 -6.48 -17.97
N MET A 235 -0.32 -7.35 -17.78
CA MET A 235 -0.32 -8.73 -18.24
C MET A 235 -1.00 -8.91 -19.61
N HIS A 236 -1.69 -7.89 -20.12
CA HIS A 236 -2.39 -7.96 -21.40
C HIS A 236 -1.44 -8.30 -22.55
N ASP A 237 -1.83 -9.28 -23.36
CA ASP A 237 -1.07 -9.76 -24.52
C ASP A 237 0.36 -10.24 -24.20
N THR A 238 0.61 -10.67 -22.95
CA THR A 238 1.88 -11.26 -22.55
C THR A 238 1.82 -12.80 -22.55
N LEU A 239 2.95 -13.43 -22.80
CA LEU A 239 3.15 -14.87 -22.65
C LEU A 239 3.63 -15.24 -21.24
N VAL A 240 3.80 -14.24 -20.37
CA VAL A 240 4.20 -14.42 -18.98
C VAL A 240 2.95 -14.77 -18.18
N THR A 241 2.97 -15.91 -17.50
CA THR A 241 1.85 -16.35 -16.66
C THR A 241 2.16 -16.12 -15.19
N VAL A 242 1.16 -15.66 -14.45
CA VAL A 242 1.23 -15.63 -12.97
C VAL A 242 0.74 -16.98 -12.44
N PRO A 243 1.43 -17.61 -11.46
CA PRO A 243 0.97 -18.85 -10.86
C PRO A 243 -0.46 -18.68 -10.33
N THR A 244 -1.32 -19.64 -10.64
CA THR A 244 -2.69 -19.63 -10.14
C THR A 244 -2.74 -20.19 -8.72
N LEU A 245 -3.89 -20.08 -8.06
CA LEU A 245 -4.12 -20.69 -6.74
C LEU A 245 -3.78 -22.18 -6.65
N ASN A 246 -3.79 -22.90 -7.77
CA ASN A 246 -3.49 -24.33 -7.82
C ASN A 246 -2.10 -24.68 -8.36
N GLY A 247 -1.22 -23.68 -8.54
CA GLY A 247 0.04 -23.81 -9.28
C GLY A 247 -0.21 -23.55 -10.75
#